data_AF-A0A7J3U870-F1
#
_entry.id   AF-A0A7J3U870-F1
#
_cell.length_a   1.000
_cell.length_b   1.000
_cell.length_c   1.000
_cell.angle_alpha   90.00
_cell.angle_beta   90.00
_cell.angle_gamma   90.00
#
_symmetry.space_group_name_H-M   'P 1'
#
loop_
_entity.id
_entity.type
_entity.pdbx_description
1 polymer ?
#
loop_
_entity_poly.entity_id
_entity_poly.type
_entity_poly.pdbx_seq_one_letter_code
_entity_poly.pdbx_strand_id
1 'polypeptide(L)'
;MAKVPVKCPNCGKDFEVNENATRGKCPYCKISLVFENVVETPPVRSHVADAGKRETKAAQKKGVVEEKVDISHIEYAVDALSVEDINPRNISDIAAIESIEMENDYLPIEKRVDRILKSRG
;
A
#
# COMPACT_ATOMS: atom_id res chain seq x y z
N MET A 1 1.64 8.95 -35.03
CA MET A 1 1.55 9.01 -33.56
C MET A 1 2.13 7.72 -33.04
N ALA A 2 3.22 7.77 -32.27
CA ALA A 2 3.83 6.58 -31.70
C ALA A 2 2.96 6.06 -30.54
N LYS A 3 2.86 4.74 -30.43
CA LYS A 3 2.10 4.05 -29.39
C LYS A 3 3.04 3.20 -28.56
N VAL A 4 2.82 3.17 -27.25
CA VAL A 4 3.62 2.42 -26.29
C VAL A 4 2.73 1.35 -25.64
N PRO A 5 3.17 0.08 -25.60
CA PRO A 5 2.45 -0.96 -24.88
C PRO A 5 2.66 -0.78 -23.37
N VAL A 6 1.57 -0.79 -22.61
CA VAL A 6 1.57 -0.67 -21.15
C VAL A 6 0.69 -1.75 -20.54
N LYS A 7 1.08 -2.24 -19.36
CA LYS A 7 0.34 -3.25 -18.61
C LYS A 7 -0.49 -2.59 -17.51
N CYS A 8 -1.78 -2.91 -17.44
CA CYS A 8 -2.62 -2.39 -16.38
C CYS A 8 -2.28 -3.07 -15.03
N PRO A 9 -1.99 -2.31 -13.95
CA PRO A 9 -1.71 -2.89 -12.63
C PRO A 9 -2.94 -3.53 -11.97
N ASN A 10 -4.15 -3.12 -12.38
CA ASN A 10 -5.39 -3.62 -11.78
C ASN A 10 -5.88 -4.93 -12.43
N CYS A 11 -5.91 -5.01 -13.76
CA CYS A 11 -6.44 -6.18 -14.47
C CYS A 11 -5.38 -7.05 -15.15
N GLY A 12 -4.10 -6.63 -15.12
CA GLY A 12 -2.98 -7.37 -15.70
C GLY A 12 -2.98 -7.47 -17.22
N LYS A 13 -3.90 -6.81 -17.91
CA LYS A 13 -3.98 -6.81 -19.38
C LYS A 13 -3.09 -5.73 -19.98
N ASP A 14 -2.49 -6.06 -21.11
CA ASP A 14 -1.69 -5.14 -21.92
C ASP A 14 -2.59 -4.32 -22.85
N PHE A 15 -2.27 -3.05 -23.04
CA PHE A 15 -2.96 -2.16 -23.97
C PHE A 15 -2.02 -1.07 -24.49
N GLU A 16 -2.40 -0.42 -25.59
CA GLU A 16 -1.60 0.63 -26.21
C GLU A 16 -2.05 2.01 -25.74
N VAL A 17 -1.09 2.86 -25.42
CA VAL A 17 -1.32 4.29 -25.14
C VAL A 17 -0.48 5.16 -26.06
N ASN A 18 -0.91 6.40 -26.30
CA ASN A 18 -0.09 7.35 -27.04
C ASN A 18 1.14 7.71 -26.20
N GLU A 19 2.30 7.82 -26.86
CA GLU A 19 3.56 8.15 -26.18
C GLU A 19 3.48 9.46 -25.36
N ASN A 20 2.64 10.42 -25.77
CA ASN A 20 2.46 11.70 -25.06
C ASN A 20 1.29 11.72 -24.06
N ALA A 21 0.62 10.59 -23.83
CA ALA A 21 -0.49 10.54 -22.89
C ALA A 21 0.03 10.48 -21.45
N THR A 22 -0.26 11.51 -20.66
CA THR A 22 0.09 11.55 -19.22
C THR A 22 -0.96 10.90 -18.33
N ARG A 23 -2.21 10.81 -18.81
CA ARG A 23 -3.34 10.22 -18.09
C ARG A 23 -4.25 9.47 -19.06
N GLY A 24 -4.88 8.41 -18.60
CA GLY A 24 -5.85 7.66 -19.39
C GLY A 24 -6.66 6.68 -18.54
N LYS A 25 -7.57 5.95 -19.18
CA LYS A 25 -8.31 4.85 -18.53
C LYS A 25 -7.92 3.54 -19.16
N CYS A 26 -7.82 2.49 -18.36
CA CYS A 26 -7.68 1.14 -18.88
C CYS A 26 -8.95 0.77 -19.69
N PRO A 27 -8.84 0.28 -20.94
CA PRO A 27 -10.01 -0.09 -21.75
C PRO A 27 -10.79 -1.29 -21.17
N TYR A 28 -10.17 -2.08 -20.30
CA TYR A 28 -10.77 -3.30 -19.75
C TYR A 28 -11.43 -3.09 -18.39
N CYS A 29 -10.72 -2.49 -17.42
CA CYS A 29 -11.24 -2.30 -16.06
C CYS A 29 -11.68 -0.86 -15.75
N LYS A 30 -11.55 0.06 -16.70
CA LYS A 30 -11.99 1.46 -16.63
C LYS A 30 -11.34 2.29 -15.50
N ILE A 31 -10.33 1.75 -14.81
CA ILE A 31 -9.57 2.48 -13.81
C ILE A 31 -8.77 3.61 -14.48
N SER A 32 -8.65 4.73 -13.78
CA SER A 32 -7.84 5.87 -14.20
C SER A 32 -6.37 5.60 -13.88
N LEU A 33 -5.49 5.78 -14.85
CA LEU A 33 -4.06 5.56 -14.77
C LEU A 33 -3.32 6.85 -15.12
N VAL A 34 -2.19 7.06 -14.47
CA VAL A 34 -1.23 8.12 -14.76
C VAL A 34 -0.01 7.45 -15.37
N PHE A 35 0.45 7.93 -16.52
CA PHE A 35 1.63 7.42 -17.21
C PHE A 35 2.75 8.45 -17.03
N GLU A 36 3.87 8.01 -16.48
CA GLU A 36 5.04 8.84 -16.28
C GLU A 36 6.04 8.53 -17.38
N ASN A 37 6.21 9.49 -18.30
CA ASN A 37 7.27 9.40 -19.30
C ASN A 37 8.58 9.73 -18.61
N VAL A 38 9.36 8.70 -18.28
CA VAL A 38 10.74 8.87 -17.85
C VAL A 38 11.55 9.30 -19.07
N VAL A 39 11.45 10.59 -19.41
CA VAL A 39 12.44 11.22 -20.28
C VAL A 39 13.71 11.22 -19.45
N GLU A 40 14.67 10.38 -19.85
CA GLU A 40 16.05 10.48 -19.36
C GLU A 40 16.57 11.87 -19.73
N THR A 41 16.26 12.84 -18.89
CA THR A 41 16.89 14.15 -18.98
C THR A 41 18.34 13.92 -18.57
N PRO A 42 19.34 14.32 -19.39
CA PRO A 42 20.67 14.55 -18.83
C PRO A 42 20.51 15.50 -17.64
N PRO A 43 21.31 15.40 -16.56
CA PRO A 43 21.04 16.10 -15.30
C PRO A 43 21.13 17.61 -15.51
N VAL A 44 20.00 18.23 -15.86
CA VAL A 44 19.87 19.69 -15.95
C VAL A 44 19.42 20.16 -14.58
N ARG A 45 20.39 20.78 -13.94
CA ARG A 45 20.30 21.60 -12.73
C ARG A 45 18.93 22.26 -12.59
N SER A 46 18.31 21.98 -11.46
CA SER A 46 17.15 22.66 -10.90
C SER A 46 17.26 24.18 -11.05
N HIS A 47 16.37 24.76 -11.85
CA HIS A 47 15.97 26.15 -11.70
C HIS A 47 14.62 26.17 -10.97
N VAL A 48 14.67 26.16 -9.65
CA VAL A 48 13.63 26.78 -8.83
C VAL A 48 14.21 28.12 -8.40
N ALA A 49 13.49 29.20 -8.73
CA ALA A 49 13.78 30.51 -8.20
C ALA A 49 13.52 30.50 -6.69
N ASP A 50 14.56 30.70 -5.88
CA ASP A 50 14.45 31.51 -4.67
C ASP A 50 15.84 32.02 -4.26
N ALA A 51 15.86 33.24 -3.74
CA ALA A 51 17.06 34.00 -3.45
C ALA A 51 17.96 33.34 -2.40
N GLY A 52 19.26 33.20 -2.69
CA GLY A 52 20.24 32.93 -1.62
C GLY A 52 21.52 32.21 -2.03
N LYS A 53 22.52 32.98 -2.50
CA LYS A 53 23.97 32.82 -2.26
C LYS A 53 24.45 31.47 -1.66
N ARG A 54 25.19 30.68 -2.46
CA ARG A 54 26.67 30.53 -2.39
C ARG A 54 27.13 29.30 -3.18
N GLU A 55 28.02 29.55 -4.12
CA GLU A 55 28.89 28.56 -4.73
C GLU A 55 29.83 27.97 -3.67
N THR A 56 30.15 26.68 -3.75
CA THR A 56 31.50 26.24 -4.15
C THR A 56 31.55 24.71 -4.22
N LYS A 57 32.22 24.23 -5.27
CA LYS A 57 32.55 22.83 -5.54
C LYS A 57 33.53 22.31 -4.47
N ALA A 58 33.33 21.11 -3.93
CA ALA A 58 34.43 20.31 -3.40
C ALA A 58 34.08 18.82 -3.24
N ALA A 59 34.83 17.99 -3.96
CA ALA A 59 35.26 16.63 -3.62
C ALA A 59 34.25 15.65 -2.98
N GLN A 60 33.76 14.71 -3.79
CA GLN A 60 33.16 13.46 -3.30
C GLN A 60 34.18 12.66 -2.48
N LYS A 61 34.14 12.80 -1.15
CA LYS A 61 34.65 11.76 -0.26
C LYS A 61 33.54 10.73 -0.08
N LYS A 62 33.86 9.45 -0.33
CA LYS A 62 33.03 8.30 0.08
C LYS A 62 32.91 8.32 1.61
N GLY A 63 31.95 9.08 2.12
CA GLY A 63 31.51 9.04 3.50
C GLY A 63 30.26 8.16 3.58
N VAL A 64 30.14 7.41 4.67
CA VAL A 64 28.89 6.75 5.05
C VAL A 64 27.84 7.86 5.15
N VAL A 65 26.77 7.76 4.34
CA VAL A 65 25.64 8.69 4.40
C VAL A 65 24.80 8.28 5.60
N GLU A 66 24.87 9.05 6.67
CA GLU A 66 23.96 8.91 7.80
C GLU A 66 22.70 9.74 7.50
N GLU A 67 21.66 9.05 7.04
CA GLU A 67 20.33 9.65 6.89
C GLU A 67 19.70 9.80 8.28
N LYS A 68 19.47 11.04 8.70
CA LYS A 68 18.79 11.32 9.97
C LYS A 68 17.29 11.32 9.75
N VAL A 69 16.59 10.45 10.45
CA VAL A 69 15.13 10.40 10.47
C VAL A 69 14.62 11.35 11.56
N ASP A 70 13.70 12.24 11.19
CA ASP A 70 13.01 13.12 12.14
C ASP A 70 11.78 12.42 12.73
N ILE A 71 11.97 11.83 13.90
CA ILE A 71 10.94 11.05 14.60
C ILE A 71 9.77 11.96 15.02
N SER A 72 10.05 13.22 15.38
CA SER A 72 9.01 14.17 15.81
C SER A 72 8.04 14.51 14.69
N HIS A 73 8.53 14.55 13.44
CA HIS A 73 7.67 14.74 12.27
C HIS A 73 6.73 13.54 12.04
N ILE A 74 7.21 12.33 12.30
CA ILE A 74 6.44 11.10 12.15
C ILE A 74 5.36 11.01 13.24
N GLU A 75 5.70 11.30 14.49
CA GLU A 75 4.76 11.29 15.62
C GLU A 75 3.59 12.25 15.36
N TYR A 76 3.89 13.48 14.94
CA TYR A 76 2.87 14.45 14.59
C TYR A 76 1.93 13.94 13.47
N ALA A 77 2.47 13.28 12.46
CA ALA A 77 1.67 12.72 11.38
C ALA A 77 0.78 11.55 11.85
N VAL A 78 1.28 10.69 12.74
CA VAL A 78 0.49 9.58 13.32
C VAL A 78 -0.62 10.10 14.21
N ASP A 79 -0.33 11.07 15.07
CA ASP A 79 -1.33 11.68 15.94
C ASP A 79 -2.46 12.34 15.14
N ALA A 80 -2.12 13.00 14.02
CA ALA A 80 -3.09 13.60 13.11
C ALA A 80 -4.00 12.58 12.41
N LEU A 81 -3.58 11.31 12.29
CA LEU A 81 -4.37 10.23 11.71
C LEU A 81 -5.24 9.49 12.74
N SER A 82 -4.99 9.68 14.04
CA SER A 82 -5.66 8.91 15.11
C SER A 82 -7.04 9.44 15.52
N VAL A 83 -7.59 10.42 14.81
CA VAL A 83 -8.93 10.97 15.06
C VAL A 83 -9.87 10.66 13.89
N GLU A 84 -10.12 9.38 13.66
CA GLU A 84 -11.40 8.98 13.11
C GLU A 84 -12.17 8.26 14.22
N ASP A 85 -13.07 9.00 14.85
CA ASP A 85 -14.15 8.42 15.65
C ASP A 85 -14.76 7.29 14.82
N ILE A 86 -14.52 6.05 15.23
CA ILE A 86 -15.28 4.89 14.77
C ILE A 86 -16.68 5.10 15.33
N ASN A 87 -17.47 5.93 14.63
CA ASN A 87 -18.89 6.08 14.84
C ASN A 87 -19.50 5.01 13.95
N PRO A 88 -19.88 3.83 14.48
CA PRO A 88 -20.57 2.83 13.69
C PRO A 88 -21.90 3.45 13.26
N ARG A 89 -21.95 3.97 12.02
CA ARG A 89 -23.15 4.59 11.45
C ARG A 89 -24.28 3.58 11.26
N ASN A 90 -23.98 2.28 11.36
CA ASN A 90 -24.91 1.19 11.17
C ASN A 90 -24.77 0.15 12.28
N ILE A 91 -25.89 -0.16 12.94
CA ILE A 91 -26.00 -1.23 13.95
C ILE A 91 -25.68 -2.61 13.31
N SER A 92 -25.77 -2.72 11.99
CA SER A 92 -25.42 -3.90 11.19
C SER A 92 -23.92 -4.25 11.17
N ASP A 93 -23.04 -3.31 11.50
CA ASP A 93 -21.58 -3.56 11.57
C ASP A 93 -21.17 -4.20 12.91
N ILE A 94 -22.10 -4.28 13.86
CA ILE A 94 -21.94 -5.05 15.09
C ILE A 94 -22.29 -6.50 14.75
N ALA A 95 -21.27 -7.33 14.51
CA ALA A 95 -21.47 -8.77 14.45
C ALA A 95 -22.05 -9.23 15.80
N ALA A 96 -23.31 -9.68 15.81
CA ALA A 96 -23.94 -10.31 16.96
C ALA A 96 -23.29 -11.69 17.19
N ILE A 97 -22.12 -11.69 17.83
CA ILE A 97 -21.41 -12.91 18.23
C ILE A 97 -22.28 -13.74 19.19
N GLU A 98 -23.22 -13.12 19.89
CA GLU A 98 -24.16 -13.80 20.81
C GLU A 98 -25.20 -14.69 20.13
N SER A 99 -25.40 -14.60 18.80
CA SER A 99 -26.40 -15.42 18.08
C SER A 99 -25.83 -16.69 17.44
N ILE A 100 -24.51 -16.90 17.50
CA ILE A 100 -23.89 -18.13 17.01
C ILE A 100 -23.93 -19.13 18.16
N GLU A 101 -25.06 -19.81 18.33
CA GLU A 101 -25.09 -21.05 19.08
C GLU A 101 -24.18 -22.05 18.36
N MET A 102 -22.93 -22.18 18.82
CA MET A 102 -22.09 -23.29 18.42
C MET A 102 -22.68 -24.57 19.02
N GLU A 103 -23.61 -25.21 18.30
CA GLU A 103 -23.97 -26.61 18.53
C GLU A 103 -22.75 -27.49 18.21
N ASN A 104 -21.79 -27.48 19.11
CA ASN A 104 -20.67 -28.40 19.05
C ASN A 104 -21.17 -29.76 19.57
N ASP A 105 -21.52 -30.66 18.66
CA ASP A 105 -21.79 -32.06 19.00
C ASP A 105 -20.47 -32.74 19.42
N TYR A 106 -20.18 -32.70 20.72
CA TYR A 106 -18.96 -33.27 21.32
C TYR A 106 -19.04 -34.80 21.51
N LEU A 107 -20.21 -35.43 21.29
CA LEU A 107 -20.40 -36.88 21.48
C LEU A 107 -19.42 -37.77 20.69
N PRO A 108 -19.02 -37.43 19.44
CA PRO A 108 -18.05 -38.23 18.70
C PRO A 108 -16.64 -38.15 19.30
N ILE A 109 -16.29 -37.00 19.89
CA ILE A 109 -14.98 -36.74 20.51
C ILE A 109 -14.89 -37.51 21.82
N GLU A 110 -15.93 -37.44 22.66
CA GLU A 110 -16.01 -38.18 23.93
C GLU A 110 -15.86 -39.69 23.72
N LYS A 111 -16.61 -40.27 22.77
CA LYS A 111 -16.51 -41.70 22.41
C LYS A 111 -15.12 -42.09 21.89
N ARG A 112 -14.37 -41.15 21.31
CA ARG A 112 -13.00 -41.40 20.84
C ARG A 112 -12.02 -41.38 22.00
N VAL A 113 -12.17 -40.45 22.95
CA VAL A 113 -11.35 -40.38 24.17
C VAL A 113 -11.53 -41.65 25.00
N ASP A 114 -12.76 -42.09 25.22
CA ASP A 114 -13.07 -43.31 25.97
C ASP A 114 -12.40 -44.55 25.38
N ARG A 115 -12.41 -44.68 24.05
CA ARG A 115 -11.72 -45.79 23.37
C ARG A 115 -10.22 -45.74 23.57
N ILE A 116 -9.61 -44.55 23.52
CA ILE A 116 -8.17 -44.37 23.72
C ILE A 116 -7.78 -44.73 25.15
N LEU A 117 -8.55 -44.28 26.14
CA LEU A 117 -8.30 -44.60 27.55
C LEU A 117 -8.46 -46.10 27.83
N LYS A 118 -9.48 -46.75 27.26
CA LYS A 118 -9.68 -48.20 27.37
C LYS A 118 -8.62 -49.04 26.66
N SER A 119 -7.94 -48.49 25.66
CA SER A 119 -6.83 -49.19 24.97
C SER A 119 -5.47 -49.01 25.65
N ARG A 120 -5.37 -48.13 26.65
CA ARG A 120 -4.11 -47.78 27.34
C ARG A 120 -4.02 -48.33 28.77
N GLY A 121 -5.11 -48.89 29.31
CA GLY A 121 -5.13 -49.67 30.55
C GLY A 121 -5.32 -51.14 30.25
#